data_AF-A0A485KHX2-F1
#
_entry.id   AF-A0A485KHX2-F1
#
_cell.length_a   1.000
_cell.length_b   1.000
_cell.length_c   1.000
_cell.angle_alpha   90.00
_cell.angle_beta   90.00
_cell.angle_gamma   90.00
#
_symmetry.space_group_name_H-M   'P 1'
#
loop_
_entity.id
_entity.type
_entity.pdbx_description
1 polymer ?
#
loop_
_entity_poly.entity_id
_entity_poly.type
_entity_poly.pdbx_seq_one_letter_code
_entity_poly.pdbx_strand_id
1 'polypeptide(L)'
;MDGCQLPWIATAYCYADFNQRWAMAYSARRQQRCQDERANGAVFLEAILRNADWPSLNACWGSALTTAVLAPIQASGNDGVAWFKSVQGNALSVAAEVASWRATGIDRFTTQWQNYKRLGVVETFAVKSALGLDYPFTLKDFSSAFQQSSTSLKWYWGFANDLRAIASNSSVLAGRSLIQRTPHYAFENTTLEAAMVRQLVVPTPMDPGLALVIASVGPFGVVDLRRVAVPQALRDLYRRMSQFLTSKLAASEAIQTAFWPLMTTTNYGPQPSIWDNGVMFGGNIHCGVNLATPSDNQVNEYFSAAGVCPNNLPEHVTSSTQDVLLAILAVGFAHMHNATTWTTVGKRGSAHAAAVVQTLNSSTTFLADHFYENELGQFDADVAPVQAAIRDTVQLEFVQFLRLRGAGPYVFSHVNVFAATEPDLAFFTWLYLFDWVQGTREVISLVGDMGTITTISTFQNVVQHPTNAFEIQTHSSLYLYSLIVYITALLVAVGVVVIVYILVARGYVEGTNIVSFNYVAGHVWICSDPSG
;
A
#
# COMPACT_ATOMS: atom_id res chain seq x y z
N MET A 1 -13.18 14.51 13.91
CA MET A 1 -13.21 13.10 13.41
C MET A 1 -14.33 12.36 14.11
N ASP A 2 -14.96 11.34 13.49
CA ASP A 2 -16.00 10.52 14.15
C ASP A 2 -15.43 9.83 15.41
N GLY A 3 -15.93 10.23 16.58
CA GLY A 3 -15.45 9.77 17.87
C GLY A 3 -15.63 8.27 18.11
N CYS A 4 -16.60 7.63 17.46
CA CYS A 4 -16.83 6.19 17.60
C CYS A 4 -15.76 5.37 16.85
N GLN A 5 -15.17 5.93 15.80
CA GLN A 5 -14.14 5.29 14.99
C GLN A 5 -12.71 5.57 15.48
N LEU A 6 -12.49 6.59 16.31
CA LEU A 6 -11.16 6.99 16.76
C LEU A 6 -10.37 5.86 17.45
N PRO A 7 -10.94 5.07 18.40
CA PRO A 7 -10.18 3.99 19.04
C PRO A 7 -9.79 2.84 18.10
N TRP A 8 -10.34 2.80 16.88
CA TRP A 8 -9.98 1.82 15.84
C TRP A 8 -8.80 2.25 14.98
N ILE A 9 -8.21 3.42 15.23
CA ILE A 9 -6.93 3.80 14.63
C ILE A 9 -5.88 2.77 15.06
N ALA A 10 -5.22 2.16 14.08
CA ALA A 10 -4.24 1.09 14.30
C ALA A 10 -2.95 1.66 14.89
N THR A 11 -2.93 1.89 16.19
CA THR A 11 -1.74 2.37 16.88
C THR A 11 -1.75 1.85 18.32
N ALA A 12 -0.62 1.32 18.76
CA ALA A 12 -0.42 0.97 20.15
C ALA A 12 0.20 2.18 20.86
N TYR A 13 -0.62 2.85 21.68
CA TYR A 13 -0.21 4.09 22.35
C TYR A 13 0.95 3.85 23.31
N CYS A 14 1.92 4.76 23.27
CA CYS A 14 3.08 4.76 24.15
C CYS A 14 2.89 5.73 25.31
N TYR A 15 2.23 6.86 25.05
CA TYR A 15 2.04 7.94 26.00
C TYR A 15 0.64 8.55 25.86
N ALA A 16 0.10 9.05 26.96
CA ALA A 16 -1.16 9.78 26.92
C ALA A 16 -0.95 11.20 26.36
N ASP A 17 0.15 11.86 26.72
CA ASP A 17 0.45 13.27 26.42
C ASP A 17 1.75 13.47 25.64
N PHE A 18 1.85 14.59 24.92
CA PHE A 18 3.05 14.94 24.14
C PHE A 18 4.30 15.13 25.01
N ASN A 19 4.15 15.50 26.29
CA ASN A 19 5.27 15.67 27.22
C ASN A 19 5.73 14.35 27.87
N GLN A 20 5.16 13.21 27.47
CA GLN A 20 5.57 11.87 27.93
C GLN A 20 5.45 11.68 29.45
N ARG A 21 4.54 12.40 30.10
CA ARG A 21 4.32 12.33 31.55
C ARG A 21 3.62 11.06 31.96
N TRP A 22 2.68 10.59 31.13
CA TRP A 22 1.88 9.40 31.41
C TRP A 22 2.15 8.31 30.37
N ALA A 23 2.94 7.30 30.77
CA ALA A 23 3.27 6.14 29.95
C ALA A 23 2.10 5.13 29.88
N MET A 24 1.92 4.50 28.71
CA MET A 24 0.78 3.62 28.41
C MET A 24 1.15 2.27 27.79
N ALA A 25 2.42 2.00 27.46
CA ALA A 25 2.77 0.75 26.80
C ALA A 25 2.44 -0.47 27.67
N TYR A 26 2.08 -1.60 27.06
CA TYR A 26 1.66 -2.83 27.76
C TYR A 26 2.79 -3.65 28.37
N SER A 27 4.05 -3.42 27.95
CA SER A 27 5.23 -4.07 28.50
C SER A 27 6.37 -3.07 28.68
N ALA A 28 7.28 -3.35 29.62
CA ALA A 28 8.46 -2.52 29.85
C ALA A 28 9.38 -2.48 28.62
N ARG A 29 9.52 -3.60 27.89
CA ARG A 29 10.30 -3.67 26.65
C ARG A 29 9.67 -2.85 25.54
N ARG A 30 8.34 -2.90 25.39
CA ARG A 30 7.63 -2.00 24.47
C ARG A 30 7.81 -0.54 24.85
N GLN A 31 7.76 -0.20 26.14
CA GLN A 31 8.02 1.18 26.60
C GLN A 31 9.44 1.67 26.24
N GLN A 32 10.43 0.78 26.17
CA GLN A 32 11.77 1.11 25.68
C GLN A 32 11.75 1.39 24.18
N ARG A 33 11.08 0.56 23.37
CA ARG A 33 10.91 0.83 21.92
C ARG A 33 10.15 2.12 21.63
N CYS A 34 9.23 2.52 22.48
CA CYS A 34 8.51 3.79 22.36
C CYS A 34 9.44 5.01 22.38
N GLN A 35 10.68 4.89 22.87
CA GLN A 35 11.64 5.99 22.82
C GLN A 35 12.10 6.31 21.40
N ASP A 36 12.13 5.32 20.51
CA ASP A 36 12.51 5.48 19.11
C ASP A 36 11.37 6.06 18.26
N GLU A 37 10.14 6.11 18.80
CA GLU A 37 8.93 6.62 18.12
C GLU A 37 8.46 7.98 18.65
N ARG A 38 9.28 8.69 19.43
CA ARG A 38 8.91 10.02 19.98
C ARG A 38 8.57 11.05 18.91
N ALA A 39 9.14 10.94 17.72
CA ALA A 39 8.85 11.81 16.59
C ALA A 39 7.50 11.48 15.89
N ASN A 40 6.91 10.32 16.20
CA ASN A 40 5.67 9.85 15.59
C ASN A 40 4.45 10.22 16.45
N GLY A 41 3.66 11.19 16.00
CA GLY A 41 2.44 11.64 16.67
C GLY A 41 1.39 10.54 16.91
N ALA A 42 1.44 9.46 16.13
CA ALA A 42 0.48 8.35 16.25
C ALA A 42 0.63 7.56 17.56
N VAL A 43 1.79 7.60 18.24
CA VAL A 43 1.97 6.90 19.52
C VAL A 43 1.46 7.67 20.73
N PHE A 44 1.02 8.92 20.53
CA PHE A 44 0.47 9.79 21.56
C PHE A 44 -1.05 9.83 21.49
N LEU A 45 -1.72 9.46 22.58
CA LEU A 45 -3.18 9.49 22.63
C LEU A 45 -3.73 10.92 22.50
N GLU A 46 -3.00 11.90 23.04
CA GLU A 46 -3.31 13.33 22.92
C GLU A 46 -3.54 13.77 21.47
N ALA A 47 -2.78 13.25 20.50
CA ALA A 47 -2.94 13.63 19.09
C ALA A 47 -4.36 13.38 18.57
N ILE A 48 -4.97 12.25 18.93
CA ILE A 48 -6.32 11.92 18.48
C ILE A 48 -7.40 12.60 19.34
N LEU A 49 -7.16 12.77 20.65
CA LEU A 49 -8.12 13.39 21.56
C LEU A 49 -8.30 14.89 21.28
N ARG A 50 -7.23 15.58 20.91
CA ARG A 50 -7.25 17.01 20.51
C ARG A 50 -8.04 17.27 19.21
N ASN A 51 -8.25 16.24 18.40
CA ASN A 51 -8.92 16.31 17.08
C ASN A 51 -10.26 15.53 17.07
N ALA A 52 -10.70 15.09 18.25
CA ALA A 52 -11.90 14.30 18.43
C ALA A 52 -13.16 15.16 18.43
N ASP A 53 -14.24 14.63 17.85
CA ASP A 53 -15.58 15.11 18.18
C ASP A 53 -15.99 14.54 19.55
N TRP A 54 -15.78 15.34 20.61
CA TRP A 54 -15.97 14.90 21.99
C TRP A 54 -17.39 14.41 22.33
N PRO A 55 -18.47 15.03 21.85
CA PRO A 55 -19.82 14.50 22.01
C PRO A 55 -19.99 13.06 21.50
N SER A 56 -19.57 12.74 20.26
CA SER A 56 -19.66 11.37 19.73
C SER A 56 -18.69 10.41 20.43
N LEU A 57 -17.47 10.86 20.75
CA LEU A 57 -16.50 10.06 21.49
C LEU A 57 -17.03 9.67 22.88
N ASN A 58 -17.65 10.62 23.59
CA ASN A 58 -18.21 10.39 24.91
C ASN A 58 -19.43 9.46 24.86
N ALA A 59 -20.26 9.58 23.82
CA ALA A 59 -21.42 8.70 23.62
C ALA A 59 -21.01 7.23 23.39
N CYS A 60 -19.95 6.99 22.61
CA CYS A 60 -19.49 5.64 22.28
C CYS A 60 -18.53 5.03 23.31
N TRP A 61 -17.63 5.85 23.88
CA TRP A 61 -16.47 5.36 24.65
C TRP A 61 -16.25 6.09 25.98
N GLY A 62 -17.09 7.06 26.36
CA GLY A 62 -16.84 7.97 27.47
C GLY A 62 -16.57 7.29 28.81
N SER A 63 -17.39 6.28 29.18
CA SER A 63 -17.22 5.53 30.43
C SER A 63 -15.90 4.75 30.45
N ALA A 64 -15.62 3.99 29.39
CA ALA A 64 -14.40 3.21 29.24
C ALA A 64 -13.15 4.10 29.24
N LEU A 65 -13.18 5.19 28.46
CA LEU A 65 -12.07 6.15 28.35
C LEU A 65 -11.81 6.86 29.69
N THR A 66 -12.86 7.18 30.43
CA THR A 66 -12.74 7.79 31.76
C THR A 66 -12.03 6.85 32.72
N THR A 67 -12.48 5.60 32.82
CA THR A 67 -11.86 4.59 33.68
C THR A 67 -10.43 4.26 33.26
N ALA A 68 -10.20 4.07 31.96
CA ALA A 68 -8.92 3.63 31.42
C ALA A 68 -7.83 4.71 31.52
N VAL A 69 -8.18 5.96 31.22
CA VAL A 69 -7.21 7.03 30.95
C VAL A 69 -7.50 8.30 31.76
N LEU A 70 -8.71 8.87 31.65
CA LEU A 70 -8.95 10.24 32.10
C LEU A 70 -8.94 10.38 33.63
N ALA A 71 -9.66 9.53 34.36
CA ALA A 71 -9.73 9.60 35.82
C ALA A 71 -8.35 9.34 36.48
N PRO A 72 -7.55 8.33 36.05
CA PRO A 72 -6.18 8.16 36.52
C PRO A 72 -5.28 9.38 36.29
N ILE A 73 -5.39 10.04 35.14
CA ILE A 73 -4.61 11.25 34.83
C ILE A 73 -5.08 12.44 35.69
N GLN A 74 -6.38 12.65 35.83
CA GLN A 74 -6.93 13.72 36.66
C GLN A 74 -6.54 13.54 38.15
N ALA A 75 -6.47 12.30 38.62
CA ALA A 75 -6.01 11.99 39.98
C ALA A 75 -4.51 12.29 40.20
N SER A 76 -3.71 12.47 39.14
CA SER A 76 -2.28 12.78 39.24
C SER A 76 -1.97 14.25 39.59
N GLY A 77 -2.99 15.12 39.67
CA GLY A 77 -2.88 16.50 40.14
C GLY A 77 -3.33 17.56 39.12
N ASN A 78 -2.95 18.81 39.38
CA ASN A 78 -3.38 19.97 38.58
C ASN A 78 -2.98 19.86 37.10
N ASP A 79 -1.82 19.27 36.82
CA ASP A 79 -1.32 19.06 35.47
C ASP A 79 -2.21 18.13 34.65
N GLY A 80 -2.74 17.06 35.26
CA GLY A 80 -3.67 16.14 34.59
C GLY A 80 -5.03 16.78 34.32
N VAL A 81 -5.53 17.60 35.25
CA VAL A 81 -6.76 18.37 35.05
C VAL A 81 -6.60 19.43 33.96
N ALA A 82 -5.45 20.10 33.91
CA ALA A 82 -5.13 21.09 32.87
C ALA A 82 -4.99 20.43 31.49
N TRP A 83 -4.28 19.30 31.40
CA TRP A 83 -4.18 18.51 30.18
C TRP A 83 -5.56 18.09 29.67
N PHE A 84 -6.42 17.55 30.54
CA PHE A 84 -7.76 17.14 30.16
C PHE A 84 -8.60 18.29 29.58
N LYS A 85 -8.57 19.46 30.21
CA LYS A 85 -9.24 20.66 29.68
C LYS A 85 -8.68 21.08 28.33
N SER A 86 -7.36 20.96 28.14
CA SER A 86 -6.69 21.34 26.89
C SER A 86 -7.08 20.45 25.71
N VAL A 87 -7.25 19.14 25.94
CA VAL A 87 -7.63 18.21 24.85
C VAL A 87 -9.12 18.29 24.51
N GLN A 88 -9.98 18.64 25.48
CA GLN A 88 -11.41 18.85 25.25
C GLN A 88 -11.73 20.17 24.53
N GLY A 89 -10.98 21.22 24.83
CA GLY A 89 -11.22 22.57 24.32
C GLY A 89 -10.35 22.99 23.12
N ASN A 90 -9.66 22.05 22.45
CA ASN A 90 -8.75 22.41 21.37
C ASN A 90 -9.50 22.94 20.15
N ALA A 91 -9.35 24.24 19.88
CA ALA A 91 -9.92 24.93 18.72
C ALA A 91 -8.82 25.57 17.84
N LEU A 92 -7.60 25.03 17.90
CA LEU A 92 -6.48 25.51 17.10
C LEU A 92 -6.73 25.31 15.60
N SER A 93 -6.21 26.24 14.79
CA SER A 93 -6.14 26.04 13.34
C SER A 93 -5.15 24.92 13.01
N VAL A 94 -5.27 24.33 11.81
CA VAL A 94 -4.35 23.27 11.34
C VAL A 94 -2.88 23.73 11.42
N ALA A 95 -2.59 24.98 11.03
CA ALA A 95 -1.23 25.52 11.09
C ALA A 95 -0.71 25.65 12.53
N ALA A 96 -1.57 26.05 13.48
CA ALA A 96 -1.20 26.15 14.89
C ALA A 96 -1.02 24.77 15.55
N GLU A 97 -1.84 23.78 15.19
CA GLU A 97 -1.70 22.40 15.65
C GLU A 97 -0.38 21.79 15.16
N VAL A 98 -0.04 21.97 13.88
CA VAL A 98 1.26 21.53 13.32
C VAL A 98 2.44 22.21 14.02
N ALA A 99 2.33 23.52 14.34
CA ALA A 99 3.36 24.22 15.09
C ALA A 99 3.52 23.67 16.52
N SER A 100 2.40 23.33 17.18
CA SER A 100 2.39 22.69 18.51
C SER A 100 3.09 21.33 18.48
N TRP A 101 2.79 20.49 17.49
CA TRP A 101 3.43 19.18 17.33
C TRP A 101 4.94 19.31 17.06
N ARG A 102 5.34 20.24 16.18
CA ARG A 102 6.77 20.47 15.91
C ARG A 102 7.51 21.00 17.13
N ALA A 103 6.87 21.81 17.98
CA ALA A 103 7.46 22.31 19.21
C ALA A 103 7.77 21.19 20.22
N THR A 104 7.03 20.07 20.17
CA THR A 104 7.27 18.89 21.02
C THR A 104 8.13 17.82 20.32
N GLY A 105 8.67 18.11 19.13
CA GLY A 105 9.54 17.21 18.38
C GLY A 105 8.79 16.16 17.54
N ILE A 106 7.49 16.33 17.31
CA ILE A 106 6.68 15.45 16.47
C ILE A 106 6.72 15.95 15.02
N ASP A 107 7.14 15.09 14.08
CA ASP A 107 7.29 15.43 12.66
C ASP A 107 6.42 14.59 11.72
N ARG A 108 5.93 13.44 12.17
CA ARG A 108 5.15 12.49 11.37
C ARG A 108 3.98 11.91 12.14
N PHE A 109 2.99 11.40 11.42
CA PHE A 109 1.89 10.62 11.99
C PHE A 109 1.73 9.34 11.17
N THR A 110 2.27 8.24 11.67
CA THR A 110 2.29 6.95 10.96
C THR A 110 1.66 5.87 11.83
N THR A 111 0.55 5.32 11.37
CA THR A 111 -0.16 4.22 12.02
C THR A 111 0.52 2.89 11.73
N GLN A 112 0.22 1.89 12.54
CA GLN A 112 0.61 0.51 12.33
C GLN A 112 -0.14 -0.11 11.15
N TRP A 113 0.48 -1.11 10.53
CA TRP A 113 -0.16 -1.90 9.49
C TRP A 113 -1.23 -2.80 10.12
N GLN A 114 -2.35 -2.96 9.42
CA GLN A 114 -3.42 -3.84 9.83
C GLN A 114 -4.24 -4.32 8.65
N ASN A 115 -5.00 -5.40 8.87
CA ASN A 115 -5.96 -5.96 7.93
C ASN A 115 -7.36 -6.21 8.52
N TYR A 116 -7.68 -5.70 9.71
CA TYR A 116 -9.04 -5.77 10.27
C TYR A 116 -10.00 -4.72 9.69
N LYS A 117 -9.49 -3.67 9.04
CA LYS A 117 -10.26 -2.57 8.46
C LYS A 117 -9.68 -2.17 7.12
N ARG A 118 -10.52 -2.16 6.08
CA ARG A 118 -10.17 -1.53 4.80
C ARG A 118 -10.20 -0.03 4.98
N LEU A 119 -9.09 0.63 4.64
CA LEU A 119 -9.01 2.08 4.64
C LEU A 119 -9.83 2.61 3.47
N GLY A 120 -10.64 3.64 3.73
CA GLY A 120 -11.38 4.33 2.68
C GLY A 120 -10.53 5.44 2.09
N VAL A 121 -10.61 5.63 0.78
CA VAL A 121 -9.95 6.72 0.07
C VAL A 121 -10.84 7.20 -1.07
N VAL A 122 -11.01 8.51 -1.16
CA VAL A 122 -11.64 9.17 -2.31
C VAL A 122 -10.57 10.05 -2.93
N GLU A 123 -10.15 9.70 -4.15
CA GLU A 123 -9.20 10.50 -4.93
C GLU A 123 -9.94 11.12 -6.11
N THR A 124 -9.84 12.44 -6.22
CA THR A 124 -10.39 13.18 -7.36
C THR A 124 -9.29 14.00 -8.03
N PHE A 125 -9.36 14.16 -9.35
CA PHE A 125 -8.55 15.11 -10.10
C PHE A 125 -9.46 16.08 -10.85
N ALA A 126 -9.05 17.34 -10.95
CA ALA A 126 -9.81 18.34 -11.68
C ALA A 126 -9.35 18.42 -13.14
N VAL A 127 -10.29 18.34 -14.08
CA VAL A 127 -10.05 18.69 -15.48
C VAL A 127 -10.57 20.10 -15.72
N LYS A 128 -9.67 20.97 -16.17
CA LYS A 128 -10.02 22.33 -16.54
C LYS A 128 -10.48 22.38 -17.99
N SER A 129 -11.72 22.81 -18.19
CA SER A 129 -12.28 23.01 -19.53
C SER A 129 -11.63 24.20 -20.25
N ALA A 130 -11.80 24.29 -21.58
CA ALA A 130 -11.37 25.44 -22.38
C ALA A 130 -12.00 26.77 -21.95
N LEU A 131 -13.12 26.73 -21.23
CA LEU A 131 -13.81 27.89 -20.65
C LEU A 131 -13.28 28.29 -19.26
N GLY A 132 -12.27 27.57 -18.75
CA GLY A 132 -11.65 27.83 -17.45
C GLY A 132 -12.43 27.27 -16.24
N LEU A 133 -13.49 26.48 -16.47
CA LEU A 133 -14.22 25.79 -15.41
C LEU A 133 -13.52 24.49 -15.03
N ASP A 134 -13.39 24.23 -13.73
CA ASP A 134 -12.79 23.02 -13.16
C ASP A 134 -13.88 21.98 -12.87
N TYR A 135 -13.71 20.77 -13.39
CA TYR A 135 -14.61 19.63 -13.19
C TYR A 135 -13.89 18.51 -12.44
N PRO A 136 -14.36 18.11 -11.24
CA PRO A 136 -13.75 17.01 -10.51
C PRO A 136 -14.14 15.65 -11.12
N PHE A 137 -13.15 14.81 -11.35
CA PHE A 137 -13.28 13.42 -11.78
C PHE A 137 -12.77 12.51 -10.68
N THR A 138 -13.53 11.47 -10.37
CA THR A 138 -13.18 10.49 -9.35
C THR A 138 -12.25 9.44 -9.95
N LEU A 139 -11.02 9.35 -9.43
CA LEU A 139 -10.03 8.35 -9.81
C LEU A 139 -10.19 7.06 -8.99
N LYS A 140 -10.45 7.21 -7.68
CA LYS A 140 -10.63 6.10 -6.75
C LYS A 140 -11.74 6.44 -5.76
N ASP A 141 -12.61 5.49 -5.50
CA ASP A 141 -13.62 5.56 -4.45
C ASP A 141 -13.67 4.23 -3.70
N PHE A 142 -13.00 4.19 -2.57
CA PHE A 142 -13.03 3.05 -1.66
C PHE A 142 -13.73 3.46 -0.37
N SER A 143 -14.84 2.79 -0.05
CA SER A 143 -15.47 2.89 1.25
C SER A 143 -14.64 2.20 2.33
N SER A 144 -14.53 2.83 3.50
CA SER A 144 -13.92 2.18 4.66
C SER A 144 -14.87 1.14 5.25
N ALA A 145 -14.39 -0.07 5.53
CA ALA A 145 -15.21 -1.13 6.12
C ALA A 145 -14.36 -2.05 7.01
N PHE A 146 -14.95 -2.54 8.10
CA PHE A 146 -14.33 -3.61 8.89
C PHE A 146 -14.41 -4.92 8.12
N GLN A 147 -13.31 -5.69 8.15
CA GLN A 147 -13.25 -7.02 7.54
C GLN A 147 -13.73 -8.05 8.56
N GLN A 148 -14.48 -9.06 8.10
CA GLN A 148 -14.92 -10.16 8.97
C GLN A 148 -13.75 -11.05 9.37
N SER A 149 -12.79 -11.26 8.46
CA SER A 149 -11.57 -12.01 8.70
C SER A 149 -10.41 -11.05 8.95
N SER A 150 -9.66 -11.29 10.03
CA SER A 150 -8.45 -10.54 10.35
C SER A 150 -7.40 -11.44 10.97
N THR A 151 -6.18 -11.33 10.46
CA THR A 151 -5.01 -12.00 11.00
C THR A 151 -4.11 -11.05 11.80
N SER A 152 -4.23 -9.73 11.58
CA SER A 152 -3.42 -8.71 12.26
C SER A 152 -3.76 -8.51 13.74
N LEU A 153 -5.00 -8.74 14.15
CA LEU A 153 -5.47 -8.50 15.54
C LEU A 153 -4.72 -9.31 16.61
N LYS A 154 -4.03 -10.40 16.24
CA LYS A 154 -3.22 -11.21 17.17
C LYS A 154 -1.94 -10.50 17.58
N TRP A 155 -1.38 -9.67 16.72
CA TRP A 155 -0.14 -8.94 17.00
C TRP A 155 -0.38 -7.74 17.90
N TYR A 156 -1.47 -7.01 17.61
CA TYR A 156 -2.03 -5.97 18.44
C TYR A 156 -3.51 -5.78 18.08
N TRP A 157 -4.40 -5.82 19.08
CA TRP A 157 -5.84 -5.81 18.85
C TRP A 157 -6.49 -4.42 18.81
N GLY A 158 -5.73 -3.34 18.97
CA GLY A 158 -6.25 -1.97 18.93
C GLY A 158 -6.83 -1.46 20.25
N PHE A 159 -6.82 -0.13 20.40
CA PHE A 159 -7.27 0.58 21.61
C PHE A 159 -8.77 0.42 21.86
N ALA A 160 -9.58 0.30 20.81
CA ALA A 160 -11.01 0.00 20.91
C ALA A 160 -11.28 -1.29 21.72
N ASN A 161 -10.46 -2.33 21.53
CA ASN A 161 -10.61 -3.58 22.25
C ASN A 161 -10.15 -3.45 23.71
N ASP A 162 -9.13 -2.63 24.01
CA ASP A 162 -8.79 -2.31 25.40
C ASP A 162 -9.96 -1.63 26.12
N LEU A 163 -10.55 -0.61 25.50
CA LEU A 163 -11.68 0.12 26.09
C LEU A 163 -12.88 -0.80 26.31
N ARG A 164 -13.19 -1.66 25.33
CA ARG A 164 -14.25 -2.67 25.46
C ARG A 164 -13.94 -3.67 26.58
N ALA A 165 -12.69 -4.12 26.69
CA ALA A 165 -12.23 -5.03 27.72
C ALA A 165 -12.31 -4.39 29.12
N ILE A 166 -12.08 -3.09 29.25
CA ILE A 166 -12.16 -2.38 30.53
C ILE A 166 -13.61 -2.14 30.96
N ALA A 167 -14.49 -1.86 29.99
CA ALA A 167 -15.92 -1.65 30.25
C ALA A 167 -16.68 -2.95 30.59
N SER A 168 -16.21 -4.10 30.12
CA SER A 168 -16.87 -5.38 30.35
C SER A 168 -16.50 -6.00 31.70
N ASN A 169 -17.49 -6.21 32.59
CA ASN A 169 -17.27 -6.83 33.90
C ASN A 169 -16.75 -8.27 33.85
N SER A 170 -16.94 -8.99 32.74
CA SER A 170 -16.46 -10.37 32.56
C SER A 170 -15.01 -10.45 32.08
N SER A 171 -14.41 -9.31 31.72
CA SER A 171 -13.05 -9.24 31.22
C SER A 171 -12.03 -9.19 32.36
N VAL A 172 -10.84 -9.72 32.12
CA VAL A 172 -9.70 -9.63 33.06
C VAL A 172 -9.27 -8.17 33.28
N LEU A 173 -9.56 -7.29 32.31
CA LEU A 173 -9.21 -5.87 32.37
C LEU A 173 -10.32 -4.99 32.97
N ALA A 174 -11.41 -5.58 33.47
CA ALA A 174 -12.57 -4.85 34.00
C ALA A 174 -12.16 -3.79 35.03
N GLY A 175 -12.55 -2.54 34.80
CA GLY A 175 -12.30 -1.43 35.72
C GLY A 175 -10.82 -1.03 35.89
N ARG A 176 -9.91 -1.51 35.03
CA ARG A 176 -8.47 -1.21 35.12
C ARG A 176 -8.08 0.04 34.34
N SER A 177 -6.95 0.63 34.71
CA SER A 177 -6.32 1.75 34.02
C SER A 177 -5.25 1.29 33.02
N LEU A 178 -5.11 2.02 31.92
CA LEU A 178 -4.04 1.84 30.93
C LEU A 178 -2.81 2.73 31.21
N ILE A 179 -2.87 3.59 32.23
CA ILE A 179 -1.77 4.46 32.62
C ILE A 179 -0.85 3.71 33.57
N GLN A 180 0.43 3.59 33.21
CA GLN A 180 1.44 2.95 34.03
C GLN A 180 1.61 3.67 35.37
N ARG A 181 2.10 2.93 36.38
CA ARG A 181 2.37 3.44 37.74
C ARG A 181 1.14 3.99 38.47
N THR A 182 -0.05 3.57 38.06
CA THR A 182 -1.30 3.82 38.78
C THR A 182 -1.71 2.59 39.59
N PRO A 183 -2.43 2.74 40.72
CA PRO A 183 -2.80 1.61 41.59
C PRO A 183 -3.65 0.52 40.91
N HIS A 184 -4.28 0.83 39.78
CA HIS A 184 -5.17 -0.06 39.05
C HIS A 184 -4.67 -0.36 37.64
N TYR A 185 -3.36 -0.27 37.39
CA TYR A 185 -2.79 -0.55 36.08
C TYR A 185 -3.15 -1.97 35.59
N ALA A 186 -3.59 -2.06 34.34
CA ALA A 186 -4.18 -3.24 33.74
C ALA A 186 -3.21 -4.43 33.62
N PHE A 187 -1.92 -4.17 33.39
CA PHE A 187 -0.94 -5.19 33.03
C PHE A 187 0.12 -5.44 34.10
N GLU A 188 -0.18 -5.12 35.36
CA GLU A 188 0.74 -5.40 36.48
C GLU A 188 0.79 -6.89 36.82
N ASN A 189 -0.37 -7.57 36.80
CA ASN A 189 -0.51 -8.98 37.15
C ASN A 189 -0.94 -9.88 35.98
N THR A 190 -1.14 -9.32 34.79
CA THR A 190 -1.54 -10.05 33.58
C THR A 190 -0.85 -9.46 32.36
N THR A 191 -0.72 -10.25 31.30
CA THR A 191 -0.24 -9.77 30.00
C THR A 191 -1.42 -9.47 29.08
N LEU A 192 -1.15 -8.70 28.02
CA LEU A 192 -2.12 -8.47 26.96
C LEU A 192 -2.48 -9.78 26.25
N GLU A 193 -1.50 -10.64 25.97
CA GLU A 193 -1.71 -11.98 25.42
C GLU A 193 -2.71 -12.80 26.25
N ALA A 194 -2.58 -12.81 27.57
CA ALA A 194 -3.51 -13.53 28.45
C ALA A 194 -4.95 -12.97 28.36
N ALA A 195 -5.10 -11.66 28.23
CA ALA A 195 -6.40 -11.03 27.99
C ALA A 195 -6.98 -11.39 26.61
N MET A 196 -6.13 -11.44 25.58
CA MET A 196 -6.51 -11.82 24.21
C MET A 196 -6.94 -13.28 24.09
N VAL A 197 -6.29 -14.19 24.83
CA VAL A 197 -6.69 -15.60 24.93
C VAL A 197 -8.09 -15.72 25.53
N ARG A 198 -8.39 -14.98 26.62
CA ARG A 198 -9.72 -15.00 27.26
C ARG A 198 -10.83 -14.45 26.37
N GLN A 199 -10.50 -13.54 25.45
CA GLN A 199 -11.44 -13.00 24.47
C GLN A 199 -11.43 -13.75 23.13
N LEU A 200 -10.77 -14.92 23.05
CA LEU A 200 -10.72 -15.78 21.87
C LEU A 200 -10.08 -15.12 20.63
N VAL A 201 -9.26 -14.07 20.82
CA VAL A 201 -8.50 -13.45 19.72
C VAL A 201 -7.26 -14.27 19.38
N VAL A 202 -6.59 -14.78 20.42
CA VAL A 202 -5.50 -15.75 20.31
C VAL A 202 -6.05 -17.15 20.58
N PRO A 203 -5.94 -18.10 19.63
CA PRO A 203 -6.49 -19.44 19.81
C PRO A 203 -5.70 -20.23 20.86
N THR A 204 -6.41 -21.07 21.62
CA THR A 204 -5.83 -22.07 22.54
C THR A 204 -6.46 -23.44 22.28
N PRO A 205 -5.67 -24.53 22.12
CA PRO A 205 -4.20 -24.57 22.12
C PRO A 205 -3.61 -23.76 20.96
N MET A 206 -2.39 -23.23 21.16
CA MET A 206 -1.71 -22.42 20.16
C MET A 206 -1.22 -23.30 19.02
N ASP A 207 -1.38 -22.81 17.79
CA ASP A 207 -0.87 -23.50 16.61
C ASP A 207 0.68 -23.60 16.64
N PRO A 208 1.27 -24.74 16.25
CA PRO A 208 2.73 -24.90 16.22
C PRO A 208 3.48 -23.85 15.39
N GLY A 209 2.93 -23.41 14.27
CA GLY A 209 3.50 -22.35 13.43
C GLY A 209 3.51 -21.01 14.16
N LEU A 210 2.39 -20.62 14.75
CA LEU A 210 2.30 -19.38 15.54
C LEU A 210 3.25 -19.41 16.75
N ALA A 211 3.40 -20.57 17.40
CA ALA A 211 4.33 -20.76 18.50
C ALA A 211 5.80 -20.50 18.07
N LEU A 212 6.18 -20.94 16.87
CA LEU A 212 7.50 -20.69 16.30
C LEU A 212 7.71 -19.21 15.99
N VAL A 213 6.71 -18.50 15.46
CA VAL A 213 6.85 -17.07 15.15
C VAL A 213 7.02 -16.24 16.42
N ILE A 214 6.21 -16.50 17.47
CA ILE A 214 6.34 -15.73 18.71
C ILE A 214 7.64 -16.03 19.45
N ALA A 215 8.22 -17.23 19.26
CA ALA A 215 9.55 -17.56 19.76
C ALA A 215 10.65 -16.72 19.09
N SER A 216 10.44 -16.27 17.84
CA SER A 216 11.39 -15.40 17.12
C SER A 216 11.15 -13.91 17.38
N VAL A 217 9.90 -13.45 17.42
CA VAL A 217 9.58 -12.00 17.46
C VAL A 217 9.24 -11.52 18.86
N GLY A 218 8.48 -12.29 19.63
CA GLY A 218 7.94 -11.91 20.93
C GLY A 218 6.46 -12.29 21.11
N PRO A 219 5.93 -12.13 22.33
CA PRO A 219 4.55 -12.52 22.66
C PRO A 219 3.51 -11.67 21.93
N PHE A 220 2.32 -12.25 21.74
CA PHE A 220 1.19 -11.57 21.11
C PHE A 220 0.72 -10.33 21.89
N GLY A 221 0.10 -9.38 21.19
CA GLY A 221 -0.38 -8.11 21.75
C GLY A 221 0.67 -6.99 21.84
N VAL A 222 1.97 -7.32 21.86
CA VAL A 222 3.07 -6.32 21.99
C VAL A 222 4.00 -6.28 20.78
N VAL A 223 3.54 -6.79 19.63
CA VAL A 223 4.28 -6.76 18.36
C VAL A 223 3.73 -5.64 17.49
N ASP A 224 4.58 -4.67 17.18
CA ASP A 224 4.21 -3.52 16.35
C ASP A 224 4.38 -3.90 14.87
N LEU A 225 3.28 -3.89 14.10
CA LEU A 225 3.32 -4.11 12.66
C LEU A 225 3.57 -2.78 11.93
N ARG A 226 4.65 -2.69 11.15
CA ARG A 226 5.04 -1.45 10.47
C ARG A 226 5.11 -1.67 8.97
N ARG A 227 4.47 -0.81 8.18
CA ARG A 227 4.66 -0.82 6.72
C ARG A 227 6.02 -0.25 6.39
N VAL A 228 6.80 -0.97 5.59
CA VAL A 228 8.11 -0.50 5.12
C VAL A 228 7.91 0.21 3.79
N ALA A 229 8.39 1.46 3.70
CA ALA A 229 8.37 2.20 2.44
C ALA A 229 9.45 1.67 1.49
N VAL A 230 9.16 1.66 0.19
CA VAL A 230 10.13 1.26 -0.83
C VAL A 230 11.36 2.19 -0.76
N PRO A 231 12.59 1.67 -0.60
CA PRO A 231 13.81 2.48 -0.61
C PRO A 231 13.85 3.39 -1.83
N GLN A 232 14.23 4.65 -1.63
CA GLN A 232 14.27 5.64 -2.72
C GLN A 232 15.21 5.19 -3.86
N ALA A 233 16.36 4.60 -3.51
CA ALA A 233 17.31 4.07 -4.48
C ALA A 233 16.70 2.97 -5.38
N LEU A 234 15.87 2.08 -4.83
CA LEU A 234 15.17 1.05 -5.60
C LEU A 234 14.15 1.67 -6.57
N ARG A 235 13.38 2.67 -6.10
CA ARG A 235 12.41 3.39 -6.94
C ARG A 235 13.10 4.13 -8.08
N ASP A 236 14.23 4.77 -7.82
CA ASP A 236 14.98 5.51 -8.83
C ASP A 236 15.70 4.57 -9.82
N LEU A 237 16.19 3.42 -9.36
CA LEU A 237 16.72 2.37 -10.24
C LEU A 237 15.63 1.85 -11.20
N TYR A 238 14.49 1.41 -10.66
CA TYR A 238 13.37 0.93 -11.47
C TYR A 238 12.92 1.99 -12.48
N ARG A 239 12.72 3.25 -12.04
CA ARG A 239 12.34 4.35 -12.94
C ARG A 239 13.33 4.52 -14.09
N ARG A 240 14.64 4.56 -13.81
CA ARG A 240 15.69 4.73 -14.84
C ARG A 240 15.70 3.57 -15.82
N MET A 241 15.62 2.34 -15.32
CA MET A 241 15.60 1.13 -16.15
C MET A 241 14.35 1.07 -17.04
N SER A 242 13.16 1.35 -16.49
CA SER A 242 11.92 1.41 -17.25
C SER A 242 11.95 2.52 -18.30
N GLN A 243 12.42 3.72 -17.96
CA GLN A 243 12.57 4.82 -18.92
C GLN A 243 13.54 4.50 -20.04
N PHE A 244 14.68 3.89 -19.71
CA PHE A 244 15.66 3.43 -20.69
C PHE A 244 15.03 2.44 -21.68
N LEU A 245 14.39 1.37 -21.19
CA LEU A 245 13.77 0.36 -22.04
C LEU A 245 12.66 0.96 -22.91
N THR A 246 11.76 1.76 -22.33
CA THR A 246 10.69 2.41 -23.10
C THR A 246 11.23 3.38 -24.15
N SER A 247 12.30 4.13 -23.84
CA SER A 247 12.94 5.02 -24.82
C SER A 247 13.56 4.25 -25.98
N LYS A 248 14.14 3.08 -25.72
CA LYS A 248 14.75 2.20 -26.72
C LYS A 248 13.70 1.58 -27.63
N LEU A 249 12.61 1.11 -27.05
CA LEU A 249 11.45 0.63 -27.81
C LEU A 249 10.90 1.77 -28.68
N ALA A 250 10.74 2.98 -28.16
CA ALA A 250 10.22 4.12 -28.92
C ALA A 250 11.15 4.58 -30.07
N ALA A 251 12.45 4.35 -29.97
CA ALA A 251 13.44 4.86 -30.93
C ALA A 251 13.53 4.08 -32.24
N SER A 252 13.09 2.82 -32.29
CA SER A 252 13.26 1.96 -33.46
C SER A 252 12.09 1.00 -33.67
N GLU A 253 11.47 1.08 -34.85
CA GLU A 253 10.40 0.16 -35.26
C GLU A 253 10.89 -1.30 -35.28
N ALA A 254 12.11 -1.55 -35.75
CA ALA A 254 12.67 -2.91 -35.79
C ALA A 254 12.76 -3.56 -34.40
N ILE A 255 13.12 -2.79 -33.37
CA ILE A 255 13.16 -3.28 -31.98
C ILE A 255 11.74 -3.55 -31.48
N GLN A 256 10.76 -2.69 -31.80
CA GLN A 256 9.36 -2.92 -31.44
C GLN A 256 8.81 -4.19 -32.09
N THR A 257 9.04 -4.39 -33.39
CA THR A 257 8.60 -5.58 -34.12
C THR A 257 9.20 -6.86 -33.53
N ALA A 258 10.46 -6.82 -33.09
CA ALA A 258 11.09 -7.95 -32.40
C ALA A 258 10.57 -8.17 -30.97
N PHE A 259 10.12 -7.10 -30.29
CA PHE A 259 9.61 -7.17 -28.92
C PHE A 259 8.14 -7.64 -28.84
N TRP A 260 7.28 -7.31 -29.82
CA TRP A 260 5.85 -7.69 -29.82
C TRP A 260 5.59 -9.19 -29.62
N PRO A 261 6.29 -10.13 -30.30
CA PRO A 261 6.08 -11.56 -30.09
C PRO A 261 6.51 -12.05 -28.70
N LEU A 262 7.36 -11.29 -28.00
CA LEU A 262 7.84 -11.63 -26.66
C LEU A 262 6.89 -11.16 -25.57
N MET A 263 5.94 -10.27 -25.87
CA MET A 263 5.02 -9.73 -24.87
C MET A 263 4.08 -10.81 -24.33
N THR A 264 4.32 -11.17 -23.08
CA THR A 264 3.50 -12.10 -22.32
C THR A 264 3.59 -11.77 -20.84
N THR A 265 2.61 -12.24 -20.08
CA THR A 265 2.65 -12.23 -18.62
C THR A 265 2.91 -13.64 -18.16
N THR A 266 3.97 -13.84 -17.38
CA THR A 266 4.37 -15.17 -16.89
C THR A 266 4.30 -15.21 -15.38
N ASN A 267 3.77 -16.33 -14.86
CA ASN A 267 3.73 -16.60 -13.43
C ASN A 267 4.89 -17.52 -13.06
N TYR A 268 5.68 -17.11 -12.08
CA TYR A 268 6.78 -17.90 -11.54
C TYR A 268 6.50 -18.26 -10.08
N GLY A 269 6.78 -19.49 -9.68
CA GLY A 269 6.74 -19.94 -8.28
C GLY A 269 8.14 -20.24 -7.77
N PRO A 270 8.95 -19.21 -7.43
CA PRO A 270 10.34 -19.41 -7.06
C PRO A 270 10.51 -19.92 -5.63
N GLN A 271 11.54 -20.73 -5.42
CA GLN A 271 11.86 -21.35 -4.14
C GLN A 271 13.37 -21.23 -3.80
N PRO A 272 13.72 -20.68 -2.63
CA PRO A 272 15.06 -20.76 -2.04
C PRO A 272 15.60 -22.20 -1.95
N SER A 273 16.90 -22.37 -2.19
CA SER A 273 17.59 -23.66 -2.16
C SER A 273 17.54 -24.36 -0.81
N ILE A 274 17.55 -23.60 0.29
CA ILE A 274 17.40 -24.15 1.64
C ILE A 274 16.06 -24.87 1.87
N TRP A 275 15.05 -24.62 1.02
CA TRP A 275 13.74 -25.27 1.10
C TRP A 275 13.62 -26.53 0.24
N ASP A 276 14.62 -26.88 -0.58
CA ASP A 276 14.56 -28.00 -1.54
C ASP A 276 14.27 -29.36 -0.89
N ASN A 277 14.73 -29.56 0.36
CA ASN A 277 14.52 -30.79 1.12
C ASN A 277 13.35 -30.68 2.12
N GLY A 278 12.58 -29.59 2.07
CA GLY A 278 11.45 -29.31 2.95
C GLY A 278 10.11 -29.68 2.33
N VAL A 279 9.16 -29.99 3.20
CA VAL A 279 7.71 -30.01 2.90
C VAL A 279 7.11 -28.75 3.50
N MET A 280 6.41 -27.95 2.70
CA MET A 280 5.89 -26.64 3.07
C MET A 280 4.50 -26.78 3.69
N PHE A 281 4.32 -26.21 4.87
CA PHE A 281 3.07 -26.21 5.63
C PHE A 281 2.44 -24.82 5.74
N GLY A 282 3.03 -23.75 5.18
CA GLY A 282 2.37 -22.44 5.10
C GLY A 282 3.36 -21.30 4.91
N GLY A 283 2.90 -20.18 4.37
CA GLY A 283 3.74 -18.99 4.12
C GLY A 283 3.27 -17.72 4.82
N ASN A 284 2.04 -17.70 5.32
CA ASN A 284 1.50 -16.53 5.97
C ASN A 284 1.94 -16.48 7.43
N ILE A 285 2.85 -15.58 7.76
CA ILE A 285 3.38 -15.38 9.12
C ILE A 285 2.31 -15.08 10.16
N HIS A 286 1.14 -14.59 9.75
CA HIS A 286 0.01 -14.31 10.64
C HIS A 286 -0.90 -15.51 10.89
N CYS A 287 -0.59 -16.66 10.27
CA CYS A 287 -1.39 -17.87 10.30
C CYS A 287 -0.59 -19.04 10.87
N GLY A 288 -1.32 -20.10 11.21
CA GLY A 288 -0.74 -21.36 11.65
C GLY A 288 -0.26 -22.25 10.50
N VAL A 289 0.15 -23.47 10.85
CA VAL A 289 0.50 -24.50 9.87
C VAL A 289 -0.75 -25.13 9.23
N ASN A 290 -0.71 -25.31 7.92
CA ASN A 290 -1.72 -25.99 7.11
C ASN A 290 -1.55 -27.51 7.22
N LEU A 291 -2.13 -28.12 8.25
CA LEU A 291 -1.98 -29.55 8.54
C LEU A 291 -2.64 -30.48 7.48
N ALA A 292 -3.69 -30.01 6.83
CA ALA A 292 -4.50 -30.84 5.93
C ALA A 292 -3.90 -31.02 4.53
N THR A 293 -3.12 -30.05 4.06
CA THR A 293 -2.70 -29.94 2.65
C THR A 293 -1.29 -29.34 2.57
N PRO A 294 -0.25 -30.10 2.95
CA PRO A 294 1.12 -29.67 2.74
C PRO A 294 1.48 -29.67 1.25
N SER A 295 2.45 -28.84 0.89
CA SER A 295 3.01 -28.74 -0.45
C SER A 295 4.44 -29.29 -0.47
N ASP A 296 4.76 -30.15 -1.44
CA ASP A 296 6.08 -30.79 -1.56
C ASP A 296 6.99 -30.12 -2.60
N ASN A 297 6.45 -29.20 -3.41
CA ASN A 297 7.13 -28.65 -4.59
C ASN A 297 6.82 -27.17 -4.86
N GLN A 298 6.06 -26.50 -4.00
CA GLN A 298 5.66 -25.10 -4.16
C GLN A 298 5.64 -24.38 -2.82
N VAL A 299 6.15 -23.15 -2.85
CA VAL A 299 6.07 -22.20 -1.73
C VAL A 299 4.60 -21.85 -1.50
N ASN A 300 4.16 -21.86 -0.24
CA ASN A 300 2.80 -21.44 0.09
C ASN A 300 2.70 -19.91 0.16
N GLU A 301 1.52 -19.39 -0.15
CA GLU A 301 1.21 -17.97 -0.16
C GLU A 301 1.67 -17.22 1.11
N TYR A 302 2.30 -16.06 0.91
CA TYR A 302 2.71 -15.18 2.00
C TYR A 302 1.51 -14.45 2.64
N PHE A 303 1.78 -13.47 3.52
CA PHE A 303 0.70 -12.72 4.15
C PHE A 303 -0.07 -11.85 3.15
N SER A 304 -1.33 -11.53 3.49
CA SER A 304 -2.22 -10.73 2.64
C SER A 304 -3.01 -9.70 3.44
N ALA A 305 -3.30 -8.56 2.81
CA ALA A 305 -4.18 -7.52 3.33
C ALA A 305 -5.66 -7.96 3.40
N ALA A 306 -6.03 -9.07 2.74
CA ALA A 306 -7.37 -9.65 2.79
C ALA A 306 -7.71 -10.29 4.16
N GLY A 307 -6.71 -10.56 5.01
CA GLY A 307 -6.94 -11.08 6.36
C GLY A 307 -7.44 -12.52 6.43
N VAL A 308 -7.20 -13.31 5.38
CA VAL A 308 -7.54 -14.74 5.31
C VAL A 308 -6.27 -15.58 5.49
N CYS A 309 -6.41 -16.73 6.15
CA CYS A 309 -5.37 -17.77 6.17
C CYS A 309 -5.65 -18.76 5.04
N PRO A 310 -4.91 -18.69 3.92
CA PRO A 310 -5.13 -19.57 2.79
C PRO A 310 -4.63 -20.99 3.09
N ASN A 311 -5.40 -21.98 2.63
CA ASN A 311 -5.01 -23.38 2.64
C ASN A 311 -4.62 -23.79 1.22
N ASN A 312 -3.38 -24.26 1.04
CA ASN A 312 -2.87 -24.81 -0.23
C ASN A 312 -2.91 -23.84 -1.43
N LEU A 313 -2.66 -22.54 -1.20
CA LEU A 313 -2.47 -21.59 -2.30
C LEU A 313 -0.98 -21.38 -2.54
N PRO A 314 -0.48 -21.58 -3.78
CA PRO A 314 0.91 -21.38 -4.09
C PRO A 314 1.23 -19.89 -4.23
N GLU A 315 2.37 -19.52 -3.67
CA GLU A 315 2.98 -18.22 -3.89
C GLU A 315 3.52 -18.14 -5.32
N HIS A 316 3.25 -17.01 -5.98
CA HIS A 316 3.72 -16.78 -7.34
C HIS A 316 3.97 -15.30 -7.61
N VAL A 317 4.99 -14.99 -8.41
CA VAL A 317 5.25 -13.65 -8.94
C VAL A 317 4.76 -13.58 -10.39
N THR A 318 3.93 -12.58 -10.68
CA THR A 318 3.32 -12.36 -12.00
C THR A 318 4.08 -11.24 -12.68
N SER A 319 4.87 -11.55 -13.71
CA SER A 319 5.76 -10.56 -14.32
C SER A 319 5.50 -10.37 -15.80
N SER A 320 5.54 -9.11 -16.23
CA SER A 320 5.53 -8.75 -17.64
C SER A 320 6.89 -9.05 -18.29
N THR A 321 6.93 -9.21 -19.61
CA THR A 321 8.19 -9.32 -20.36
C THR A 321 9.12 -8.13 -20.07
N GLN A 322 8.57 -6.93 -19.91
CA GLN A 322 9.34 -5.75 -19.52
C GLN A 322 10.06 -5.95 -18.19
N ASP A 323 9.37 -6.41 -17.14
CA ASP A 323 9.97 -6.65 -15.83
C ASP A 323 11.02 -7.76 -15.87
N VAL A 324 10.83 -8.77 -16.73
CA VAL A 324 11.82 -9.82 -16.97
C VAL A 324 13.11 -9.24 -17.58
N LEU A 325 12.99 -8.36 -18.58
CA LEU A 325 14.16 -7.67 -19.15
C LEU A 325 14.87 -6.82 -18.09
N LEU A 326 14.12 -6.08 -17.27
CA LEU A 326 14.70 -5.29 -16.19
C LEU A 326 15.40 -6.18 -15.15
N ALA A 327 14.83 -7.33 -14.80
CA ALA A 327 15.43 -8.25 -13.84
C ALA A 327 16.72 -8.88 -14.39
N ILE A 328 16.77 -9.20 -15.69
CA ILE A 328 18.00 -9.66 -16.36
C ILE A 328 19.10 -8.60 -16.26
N LEU A 329 18.78 -7.33 -16.53
CA LEU A 329 19.73 -6.23 -16.42
C LEU A 329 20.15 -5.99 -14.96
N ALA A 330 19.24 -6.16 -13.99
CA ALA A 330 19.53 -5.96 -12.57
C ALA A 330 20.36 -7.10 -11.95
N VAL A 331 20.31 -8.31 -12.49
CA VAL A 331 21.25 -9.38 -12.12
C VAL A 331 22.61 -9.18 -12.81
N GLY A 332 22.60 -8.59 -14.00
CA GLY A 332 23.76 -8.37 -14.84
C GLY A 332 23.68 -9.22 -16.11
N PHE A 333 23.68 -8.54 -17.26
CA PHE A 333 23.48 -9.19 -18.55
C PHE A 333 24.54 -10.26 -18.84
N ALA A 334 25.82 -10.00 -18.55
CA ALA A 334 26.90 -10.96 -18.79
C ALA A 334 26.72 -12.29 -18.03
N HIS A 335 26.17 -12.23 -16.81
CA HIS A 335 25.88 -13.44 -16.02
C HIS A 335 24.63 -14.17 -16.55
N MET A 336 23.61 -13.40 -16.92
CA MET A 336 22.34 -13.93 -17.40
C MET A 336 22.40 -14.40 -18.86
N HIS A 337 23.36 -13.95 -19.68
CA HIS A 337 23.59 -14.43 -21.04
C HIS A 337 24.45 -15.70 -21.05
N ASN A 338 24.11 -16.67 -20.20
CA ASN A 338 24.80 -17.96 -20.12
C ASN A 338 23.77 -19.08 -19.92
N ALA A 339 23.81 -20.07 -20.82
CA ALA A 339 22.87 -21.19 -20.80
C ALA A 339 22.91 -22.01 -19.50
N THR A 340 24.07 -22.09 -18.84
CA THR A 340 24.18 -22.79 -17.55
C THR A 340 23.42 -22.05 -16.45
N THR A 341 23.53 -20.71 -16.39
CA THR A 341 22.78 -19.85 -15.47
C THR A 341 21.27 -20.02 -15.65
N TRP A 342 20.78 -20.12 -16.90
CA TRP A 342 19.34 -20.34 -17.13
C TRP A 342 18.84 -21.60 -16.45
N THR A 343 19.64 -22.68 -16.51
CA THR A 343 19.25 -23.96 -15.88
C THR A 343 19.29 -23.90 -14.36
N THR A 344 20.23 -23.16 -13.74
CA THR A 344 20.28 -23.03 -12.27
C THR A 344 19.15 -22.16 -11.75
N VAL A 345 18.88 -21.02 -12.41
CA VAL A 345 17.71 -20.16 -12.12
C VAL A 345 16.42 -20.94 -12.36
N GLY A 346 16.31 -21.70 -13.44
CA GLY A 346 15.16 -22.54 -13.75
C GLY A 346 14.83 -23.55 -12.66
N LYS A 347 15.84 -24.14 -11.99
CA LYS A 347 15.63 -25.07 -10.86
C LYS A 347 14.94 -24.41 -9.67
N ARG A 348 15.13 -23.11 -9.44
CA ARG A 348 14.44 -22.39 -8.37
C ARG A 348 12.94 -22.23 -8.66
N GLY A 349 12.53 -22.20 -9.93
CA GLY A 349 11.12 -22.23 -10.35
C GLY A 349 10.63 -23.63 -10.70
N SER A 350 10.79 -24.59 -9.80
CA SER A 350 10.66 -26.05 -10.05
C SER A 350 9.38 -26.47 -10.80
N ALA A 351 8.24 -25.84 -10.53
CA ALA A 351 6.97 -26.12 -11.21
C ALA A 351 6.96 -25.75 -12.70
N HIS A 352 7.79 -24.80 -13.12
CA HIS A 352 7.82 -24.24 -14.48
C HIS A 352 9.25 -24.03 -15.01
N ALA A 353 10.21 -24.88 -14.60
CA ALA A 353 11.63 -24.71 -14.90
C ALA A 353 11.93 -24.56 -16.40
N ALA A 354 11.29 -25.36 -17.25
CA ALA A 354 11.46 -25.29 -18.71
C ALA A 354 10.97 -23.95 -19.29
N ALA A 355 9.85 -23.43 -18.78
CA ALA A 355 9.32 -22.14 -19.21
C ALA A 355 10.24 -20.99 -18.78
N VAL A 356 10.83 -21.05 -17.57
CA VAL A 356 11.83 -20.07 -17.11
C VAL A 356 13.03 -20.05 -18.07
N VAL A 357 13.59 -21.22 -18.39
CA VAL A 357 14.75 -21.31 -19.31
C VAL A 357 14.40 -20.74 -20.69
N GLN A 358 13.22 -21.06 -21.22
CA GLN A 358 12.77 -20.55 -22.52
C GLN A 358 12.63 -19.04 -22.51
N THR A 359 12.02 -18.46 -21.47
CA THR A 359 11.85 -17.01 -21.34
C THR A 359 13.19 -16.30 -21.18
N LEU A 360 14.13 -16.85 -20.40
CA LEU A 360 15.47 -16.28 -20.24
C LEU A 360 16.26 -16.34 -21.55
N ASN A 361 16.18 -17.44 -22.30
CA ASN A 361 16.84 -17.58 -23.58
C ASN A 361 16.31 -16.55 -24.61
N SER A 362 14.99 -16.46 -24.81
CA SER A 362 14.41 -15.51 -25.76
C SER A 362 14.68 -14.05 -25.36
N SER A 363 14.60 -13.74 -24.07
CA SER A 363 14.80 -12.39 -23.53
C SER A 363 16.26 -11.93 -23.60
N THR A 364 17.21 -12.81 -23.29
CA THR A 364 18.65 -12.50 -23.37
C THR A 364 19.15 -12.45 -24.80
N THR A 365 18.59 -13.25 -25.71
CA THR A 365 18.86 -13.16 -27.16
C THR A 365 18.36 -11.82 -27.71
N PHE A 366 17.13 -11.42 -27.39
CA PHE A 366 16.59 -10.11 -27.79
C PHE A 366 17.46 -8.94 -27.30
N LEU A 367 17.93 -8.98 -26.04
CA LEU A 367 18.84 -7.97 -25.52
C LEU A 367 20.19 -7.97 -26.24
N ALA A 368 20.75 -9.14 -26.56
CA ALA A 368 22.01 -9.26 -27.28
C ALA A 368 21.93 -8.69 -28.71
N ASP A 369 20.81 -8.93 -29.41
CA ASP A 369 20.65 -8.58 -30.83
C ASP A 369 20.34 -7.09 -31.05
N HIS A 370 19.74 -6.42 -30.06
CA HIS A 370 19.19 -5.07 -30.23
C HIS A 370 19.80 -3.97 -29.35
N PHE A 371 20.67 -4.32 -28.40
CA PHE A 371 21.27 -3.37 -27.46
C PHE A 371 22.80 -3.45 -27.50
N TYR A 372 23.48 -2.34 -27.23
CA TYR A 372 24.94 -2.32 -27.17
C TYR A 372 25.45 -2.78 -25.80
N GLU A 373 26.64 -3.37 -25.74
CA GLU A 373 27.23 -3.90 -24.49
C GLU A 373 27.34 -2.84 -23.38
N ASN A 374 27.71 -1.61 -23.73
CA ASN A 374 27.80 -0.49 -22.77
C ASN A 374 26.43 -0.11 -22.19
N GLU A 375 25.35 -0.34 -22.93
CA GLU A 375 23.99 -0.07 -22.47
C GLU A 375 23.48 -1.17 -21.56
N LEU A 376 23.87 -2.42 -21.82
CA LEU A 376 23.48 -3.59 -21.03
C LEU A 376 24.14 -3.60 -19.64
N GLY A 377 25.35 -3.04 -19.50
CA GLY A 377 26.06 -2.93 -18.22
C GLY A 377 25.90 -1.59 -17.48
N GLN A 378 25.11 -0.64 -18.01
CA GLN A 378 25.08 0.74 -17.47
C GLN A 378 24.52 0.85 -16.04
N PHE A 379 23.76 -0.15 -15.58
CA PHE A 379 23.07 -0.14 -14.28
C PHE A 379 23.84 -0.88 -13.18
N ASP A 380 24.91 -1.60 -13.51
CA ASP A 380 25.62 -2.49 -12.58
C ASP A 380 26.13 -1.74 -11.33
N ALA A 381 26.58 -0.50 -11.50
CA ALA A 381 27.05 0.35 -10.42
C ALA A 381 25.94 0.80 -9.45
N ASP A 382 24.70 0.93 -9.94
CA ASP A 382 23.54 1.34 -9.14
C ASP A 382 22.87 0.15 -8.42
N VAL A 383 22.97 -1.03 -9.02
CA VAL A 383 22.37 -2.29 -8.52
C VAL A 383 22.99 -2.71 -7.19
N ALA A 384 24.31 -2.71 -7.06
CA ALA A 384 25.00 -3.22 -5.87
C ALA A 384 24.63 -2.47 -4.57
N PRO A 385 24.59 -1.12 -4.53
CA PRO A 385 24.08 -0.38 -3.38
C PRO A 385 22.63 -0.71 -3.02
N VAL A 386 21.76 -0.93 -4.02
CA VAL A 386 20.36 -1.30 -3.79
C VAL A 386 20.25 -2.69 -3.16
N GLN A 387 21.00 -3.67 -3.67
CA GLN A 387 21.05 -5.01 -3.09
C GLN A 387 21.55 -4.97 -1.64
N ALA A 388 22.63 -4.25 -1.37
CA ALA A 388 23.17 -4.09 -0.01
C ALA A 388 22.15 -3.43 0.92
N ALA A 389 21.48 -2.35 0.49
CA ALA A 389 20.46 -1.68 1.31
C ALA A 389 19.27 -2.61 1.64
N ILE A 390 18.83 -3.44 0.70
CA ILE A 390 17.72 -4.37 0.92
C ILE A 390 18.15 -5.53 1.83
N ARG A 391 19.35 -6.06 1.63
CA ARG A 391 19.91 -7.16 2.42
C ARG A 391 20.24 -6.75 3.86
N ASP A 392 20.93 -5.62 4.02
CA ASP A 392 21.60 -5.25 5.27
C ASP A 392 20.79 -4.24 6.10
N THR A 393 20.06 -3.32 5.46
CA THR A 393 19.28 -2.27 6.16
C THR A 393 17.81 -2.64 6.30
N VAL A 394 17.15 -3.06 5.21
CA VAL A 394 15.74 -3.49 5.25
C VAL A 394 15.63 -4.89 5.86
N GLN A 395 16.64 -5.73 5.63
CA GLN A 395 16.67 -7.13 6.04
C GLN A 395 15.41 -7.87 5.58
N LEU A 396 15.09 -7.75 4.29
CA LEU A 396 13.89 -8.37 3.72
C LEU A 396 14.08 -9.89 3.64
N GLU A 397 13.09 -10.64 4.13
CA GLU A 397 13.12 -12.09 4.21
C GLU A 397 11.86 -12.74 3.61
N PHE A 398 12.06 -13.83 2.86
CA PHE A 398 11.00 -14.77 2.52
C PHE A 398 10.77 -15.73 3.67
N VAL A 399 9.52 -16.07 3.96
CA VAL A 399 9.15 -16.88 5.13
C VAL A 399 8.30 -18.10 4.74
N GLN A 400 8.60 -19.25 5.35
CA GLN A 400 7.80 -20.48 5.25
C GLN A 400 7.85 -21.28 6.54
N PHE A 401 6.74 -21.93 6.86
CA PHE A 401 6.71 -23.07 7.77
C PHE A 401 7.01 -24.33 6.99
N LEU A 402 8.03 -25.07 7.41
CA LEU A 402 8.45 -26.29 6.73
C LEU A 402 8.78 -27.41 7.70
N ARG A 403 8.79 -28.63 7.19
CA ARG A 403 9.35 -29.80 7.87
C ARG A 403 10.32 -30.49 6.93
N LEU A 404 11.54 -30.76 7.39
CA LEU A 404 12.50 -31.53 6.61
C LEU A 404 11.96 -32.96 6.36
N ARG A 405 12.19 -33.49 5.16
CA ARG A 405 11.81 -34.88 4.82
C ARG A 405 12.48 -35.85 5.80
N GLY A 406 11.68 -36.67 6.49
CA GLY A 406 12.16 -37.58 7.54
C GLY A 406 11.55 -37.41 8.94
N ALA A 407 10.36 -36.80 9.05
CA ALA A 407 9.57 -36.68 10.29
C ALA A 407 10.18 -35.80 11.40
N GLY A 408 10.88 -34.71 11.04
CA GLY A 408 11.35 -33.70 12.00
C GLY A 408 10.25 -32.80 12.59
N PRO A 409 10.57 -31.93 13.56
CA PRO A 409 9.64 -30.90 14.04
C PRO A 409 9.32 -29.88 12.94
N TYR A 410 8.24 -29.10 13.12
CA TYR A 410 8.00 -27.91 12.32
C TYR A 410 9.11 -26.89 12.55
N VAL A 411 9.55 -26.25 11.48
CA VAL A 411 10.57 -25.21 11.48
C VAL A 411 9.98 -23.97 10.80
N PHE A 412 10.16 -22.82 11.43
CA PHE A 412 9.91 -21.54 10.82
C PHE A 412 11.19 -21.08 10.13
N SER A 413 11.24 -21.21 8.81
CA SER A 413 12.38 -20.82 7.99
C SER A 413 12.14 -19.44 7.40
N HIS A 414 13.12 -18.56 7.58
CA HIS A 414 13.16 -17.24 6.97
C HIS A 414 14.51 -17.07 6.29
N VAL A 415 14.50 -16.51 5.08
CA VAL A 415 15.67 -16.43 4.20
C VAL A 415 15.76 -15.02 3.64
N ASN A 416 16.89 -14.36 3.86
CA ASN A 416 17.12 -13.03 3.30
C ASN A 416 17.14 -13.07 1.77
N VAL A 417 16.42 -12.14 1.12
CA VAL A 417 16.16 -12.17 -0.33
C VAL A 417 17.41 -12.02 -1.23
N PHE A 418 18.53 -11.53 -0.68
CA PHE A 418 19.84 -11.48 -1.35
C PHE A 418 20.93 -12.14 -0.51
N ALA A 419 20.60 -13.22 0.20
CA ALA A 419 21.58 -14.03 0.92
C ALA A 419 22.65 -14.57 -0.05
N ALA A 420 23.92 -14.55 0.38
CA ALA A 420 25.03 -15.09 -0.42
C ALA A 420 24.90 -16.60 -0.69
N THR A 421 24.08 -17.31 0.10
CA THR A 421 23.75 -18.72 -0.08
C THR A 421 22.70 -18.96 -1.18
N GLU A 422 22.04 -17.91 -1.68
CA GLU A 422 20.91 -18.00 -2.63
C GLU A 422 21.16 -17.18 -3.92
N PRO A 423 22.30 -17.33 -4.62
CA PRO A 423 22.62 -16.53 -5.81
C PRO A 423 21.64 -16.79 -6.97
N ASP A 424 21.19 -18.03 -7.14
CA ASP A 424 20.27 -18.42 -8.22
C ASP A 424 18.85 -17.83 -8.05
N LEU A 425 18.52 -17.31 -6.85
CA LEU A 425 17.23 -16.69 -6.56
C LEU A 425 17.20 -15.20 -6.95
N ALA A 426 18.35 -14.57 -7.18
CA ALA A 426 18.47 -13.12 -7.36
C ALA A 426 17.57 -12.57 -8.48
N PHE A 427 17.42 -13.31 -9.58
CA PHE A 427 16.51 -12.96 -10.68
C PHE A 427 15.06 -12.81 -10.18
N PHE A 428 14.55 -13.80 -9.44
CA PHE A 428 13.20 -13.76 -8.91
C PHE A 428 13.05 -12.72 -7.81
N THR A 429 14.07 -12.53 -6.97
CA THR A 429 14.08 -11.46 -5.97
C THR A 429 13.86 -10.09 -6.62
N TRP A 430 14.51 -9.79 -7.73
CA TRP A 430 14.28 -8.54 -8.45
C TRP A 430 12.84 -8.38 -8.92
N LEU A 431 12.19 -9.45 -9.39
CA LEU A 431 10.77 -9.42 -9.76
C LEU A 431 9.87 -9.08 -8.55
N TYR A 432 10.11 -9.68 -7.38
CA TYR A 432 9.40 -9.32 -6.14
C TYR A 432 9.62 -7.85 -5.74
N LEU A 433 10.82 -7.32 -5.94
CA LEU A 433 11.14 -5.93 -5.64
C LEU A 433 10.47 -4.96 -6.61
N PHE A 434 10.33 -5.33 -7.88
CA PHE A 434 9.59 -4.53 -8.86
C PHE A 434 8.09 -4.53 -8.55
N ASP A 435 7.52 -5.67 -8.14
CA ASP A 435 6.15 -5.73 -7.61
C ASP A 435 5.96 -4.79 -6.41
N TRP A 436 6.95 -4.72 -5.52
CA TRP A 436 6.92 -3.80 -4.38
C TRP A 436 6.97 -2.33 -4.82
N VAL A 437 7.77 -2.01 -5.84
CA VAL A 437 7.80 -0.66 -6.45
C VAL A 437 6.49 -0.30 -7.12
N GLN A 438 5.87 -1.25 -7.84
CA GLN A 438 4.59 -1.09 -8.53
C GLN A 438 3.40 -1.05 -7.55
N GLY A 439 3.58 -1.52 -6.32
CA GLY A 439 2.55 -1.54 -5.29
C GLY A 439 1.59 -2.73 -5.40
N THR A 440 1.93 -3.74 -6.19
CA THR A 440 1.21 -5.03 -6.24
C THR A 440 1.58 -5.92 -5.05
N ARG A 441 2.69 -5.61 -4.36
CA ARG A 441 3.08 -6.21 -3.09
C ARG A 441 3.44 -5.14 -2.07
N GLU A 442 3.33 -5.49 -0.80
CA GLU A 442 3.73 -4.65 0.32
C GLU A 442 4.72 -5.37 1.23
N VAL A 443 5.58 -4.61 1.89
CA VAL A 443 6.52 -5.12 2.88
C VAL A 443 6.10 -4.63 4.25
N ILE A 444 6.07 -5.54 5.21
CA ILE A 444 5.83 -5.22 6.62
C ILE A 444 7.02 -5.68 7.47
N SER A 445 7.25 -4.97 8.57
CA SER A 445 8.19 -5.34 9.62
C SER A 445 7.42 -5.61 10.90
N LEU A 446 7.61 -6.81 11.47
CA LEU A 446 7.06 -7.23 12.75
C LEU A 446 8.11 -6.93 13.81
N VAL A 447 7.91 -5.86 14.59
CA VAL A 447 8.87 -5.43 15.61
C VAL A 447 8.34 -5.83 16.99
N GLY A 448 8.95 -6.87 17.57
CA GLY A 448 8.54 -7.40 18.88
C GLY A 448 9.55 -7.16 20.00
N ASP A 449 9.33 -7.83 21.12
CA ASP A 449 10.15 -7.74 22.34
C ASP A 449 11.44 -8.57 22.26
N MET A 450 11.57 -9.50 21.29
CA MET A 450 12.72 -10.41 21.15
C MET A 450 13.46 -10.25 19.82
N GLY A 451 12.75 -9.93 18.75
CA GLY A 451 13.33 -9.84 17.41
C GLY A 451 12.48 -9.02 16.47
N THR A 452 12.99 -8.83 15.27
CA THR A 452 12.30 -8.15 14.17
C THR A 452 12.38 -9.02 12.93
N ILE A 453 11.25 -9.17 12.23
CA ILE A 453 11.19 -9.89 10.94
C ILE A 453 10.54 -8.96 9.93
N THR A 454 11.23 -8.73 8.82
CA THR A 454 10.71 -7.92 7.71
C THR A 454 10.40 -8.84 6.53
N THR A 455 9.13 -8.92 6.11
CA THR A 455 8.70 -9.85 5.06
C THR A 455 7.74 -9.20 4.07
N ILE A 456 7.51 -9.87 2.94
CA ILE A 456 6.74 -9.37 1.80
C ILE A 456 5.40 -10.09 1.68
N SER A 457 4.37 -9.37 1.26
CA SER A 457 3.03 -9.90 1.05
C SER A 457 2.98 -10.77 -0.19
N THR A 458 1.93 -11.58 -0.32
CA THR A 458 1.46 -12.16 -1.60
C THR A 458 1.08 -11.06 -2.59
N PHE A 459 0.94 -11.43 -3.87
CA PHE A 459 0.47 -10.56 -4.94
C PHE A 459 -0.97 -10.09 -4.64
N GLN A 460 -1.19 -8.79 -4.75
CA GLN A 460 -2.50 -8.17 -4.63
C GLN A 460 -2.97 -7.72 -6.02
N ASN A 461 -4.18 -8.12 -6.39
CA ASN A 461 -4.77 -7.69 -7.65
C ASN A 461 -4.98 -6.17 -7.66
N VAL A 462 -4.57 -5.53 -8.76
CA VAL A 462 -4.86 -4.11 -8.98
C VAL A 462 -6.35 -3.96 -9.24
N VAL A 463 -7.04 -3.19 -8.41
CA VAL A 463 -8.45 -2.88 -8.61
C VAL A 463 -8.56 -1.83 -9.73
N GLN A 464 -9.14 -2.23 -10.85
CA GLN A 464 -9.43 -1.32 -11.95
C GLN A 464 -10.83 -0.74 -11.76
N HIS A 465 -10.90 0.58 -11.55
CA HIS A 465 -12.16 1.31 -11.55
C HIS A 465 -12.28 2.06 -12.88
N PRO A 466 -13.22 1.66 -13.77
CA PRO A 466 -13.50 2.48 -14.94
C PRO A 466 -14.04 3.83 -14.46
N THR A 467 -13.57 4.92 -15.07
CA THR A 467 -14.10 6.26 -14.79
C THR A 467 -15.60 6.28 -14.98
N ASN A 468 -16.32 6.86 -14.03
CA ASN A 468 -17.77 6.94 -14.12
C ASN A 468 -18.17 7.77 -15.34
N ALA A 469 -18.85 7.16 -16.30
CA ALA A 469 -19.26 7.82 -17.54
C ALA A 469 -20.17 9.03 -17.28
N PHE A 470 -20.91 9.05 -16.16
CA PHE A 470 -21.74 10.20 -15.77
C PHE A 470 -20.92 11.41 -15.28
N GLU A 471 -19.67 11.22 -14.85
CA GLU A 471 -18.77 12.33 -14.51
C GLU A 471 -18.20 12.99 -15.78
N ILE A 472 -18.13 12.25 -16.89
CA ILE A 472 -17.71 12.79 -18.19
C ILE A 472 -18.87 13.55 -18.82
N GLN A 473 -18.94 14.86 -18.58
CA GLN A 473 -19.90 15.76 -19.22
C GLN A 473 -19.59 15.98 -20.71
N THR A 474 -19.64 14.92 -21.53
CA THR A 474 -19.54 15.01 -23.00
C THR A 474 -20.71 15.80 -23.59
N HIS A 475 -21.85 15.83 -22.92
CA HIS A 475 -23.07 16.48 -23.42
C HIS A 475 -22.90 17.99 -23.64
N SER A 476 -22.25 18.71 -22.72
CA SER A 476 -22.10 20.17 -22.83
C SER A 476 -21.08 20.56 -23.91
N SER A 477 -19.96 19.85 -24.01
CA SER A 477 -18.94 20.11 -25.03
C SER A 477 -19.42 19.71 -26.43
N LEU A 478 -20.13 18.59 -26.55
CA LEU A 478 -20.71 18.13 -27.81
C LEU A 478 -21.87 19.04 -28.25
N TYR A 479 -22.67 19.56 -27.31
CA TYR A 479 -23.69 20.58 -27.61
C TYR A 479 -23.05 21.87 -28.12
N LEU A 480 -22.06 22.43 -27.43
CA LEU A 480 -21.36 23.64 -27.86
C LEU A 480 -20.65 23.44 -29.21
N TYR A 481 -20.00 22.29 -29.41
CA TYR A 481 -19.39 21.95 -30.70
C TYR A 481 -20.45 21.85 -31.81
N SER A 482 -21.56 21.17 -31.56
CA SER A 482 -22.65 21.03 -32.52
C SER A 482 -23.28 22.39 -32.85
N LEU A 483 -23.43 23.27 -31.87
CA LEU A 483 -23.93 24.63 -32.04
C LEU A 483 -22.96 25.47 -32.90
N ILE A 484 -21.64 25.38 -32.64
CA ILE A 484 -20.62 26.07 -33.44
C ILE A 484 -20.62 25.57 -34.89
N VAL A 485 -20.68 24.25 -35.09
CA VAL A 485 -20.75 23.63 -36.43
C VAL A 485 -22.03 24.08 -37.15
N TYR A 486 -23.17 24.07 -36.46
CA TYR A 486 -24.44 24.54 -37.01
C TYR A 486 -24.38 26.00 -37.44
N ILE A 487 -23.92 26.90 -36.57
CA ILE A 487 -23.77 28.33 -36.87
C ILE A 487 -22.83 28.54 -38.05
N THR A 488 -21.70 27.84 -38.06
CA THR A 488 -20.71 27.96 -39.15
C THR A 488 -21.27 27.48 -40.48
N ALA A 489 -21.95 26.32 -40.49
CA ALA A 489 -22.58 25.78 -41.70
C ALA A 489 -23.67 26.73 -42.24
N LEU A 490 -24.47 27.33 -41.36
CA LEU A 490 -25.51 28.27 -41.74
C LEU A 490 -24.91 29.56 -42.32
N LEU A 491 -23.90 30.14 -41.68
CA LEU A 491 -23.20 31.32 -42.20
C LEU A 491 -22.56 31.05 -43.56
N VAL A 492 -21.97 29.86 -43.77
CA VAL A 492 -21.44 29.43 -45.07
C VAL A 492 -22.55 29.32 -46.10
N ALA A 493 -23.69 28.71 -45.77
CA ALA A 493 -24.81 28.57 -46.70
C ALA A 493 -25.38 29.93 -47.13
N VAL A 494 -25.62 30.85 -46.18
CA VAL A 494 -26.10 32.21 -46.52
C VAL A 494 -25.02 32.96 -47.31
N GLY A 495 -23.73 32.79 -46.96
CA GLY A 495 -22.62 33.39 -47.71
C GLY A 495 -22.59 32.93 -49.17
N VAL A 496 -22.81 31.64 -49.43
CA VAL A 496 -22.95 31.10 -50.80
C VAL A 496 -24.14 31.74 -51.53
N VAL A 497 -25.30 31.89 -50.88
CA VAL A 497 -26.47 32.54 -51.50
C VAL A 497 -26.18 34.00 -51.86
N VAL A 498 -25.50 34.74 -50.99
CA VAL A 498 -25.10 36.14 -51.28
C VAL A 498 -24.13 36.20 -52.45
N ILE A 499 -23.14 35.31 -52.52
CA ILE A 499 -22.20 35.23 -53.65
C ILE A 499 -22.97 34.97 -54.95
N VAL A 500 -23.89 34.00 -54.96
CA VAL A 500 -24.74 33.70 -56.12
C VAL A 500 -25.57 34.92 -56.52
N TYR A 501 -26.16 35.63 -55.55
CA TYR A 501 -26.93 36.84 -55.81
C TYR A 501 -26.09 37.96 -56.44
N ILE A 502 -24.87 38.20 -55.94
CA ILE A 502 -23.94 39.19 -56.52
C ILE A 502 -23.58 38.82 -57.97
N LEU A 503 -23.33 37.54 -58.24
CA LEU A 503 -23.04 37.05 -59.60
C LEU A 503 -24.24 37.25 -60.54
N VAL A 504 -25.46 36.95 -60.10
CA VAL A 504 -26.69 37.16 -60.87
C VAL A 504 -26.95 38.66 -61.11
N ALA A 505 -26.71 39.50 -60.11
CA ALA A 505 -26.82 40.95 -60.20
C ALA A 505 -25.65 41.60 -60.95
N ARG A 506 -24.70 40.83 -61.48
CA ARG A 506 -23.51 41.29 -62.22
C ARG A 506 -22.67 42.31 -61.46
N GLY A 507 -22.63 42.22 -60.13
CA GLY A 507 -21.86 43.12 -59.27
C GLY A 507 -22.52 44.47 -58.96
N TYR A 508 -23.77 44.72 -59.38
CA TYR A 508 -24.52 45.93 -59.01
C TYR A 508 -25.12 45.80 -57.60
N VAL A 509 -24.26 45.70 -56.60
CA VAL A 509 -24.65 45.60 -55.18
C VAL A 509 -23.84 46.60 -54.37
N GLU A 510 -24.50 47.29 -53.44
CA GLU A 510 -23.85 48.25 -52.56
C GLU A 510 -22.92 47.53 -51.56
N GLY A 511 -21.62 47.81 -51.61
CA GLY A 511 -20.60 47.08 -50.83
C GLY A 511 -20.77 47.19 -49.31
N THR A 512 -21.40 48.28 -48.83
CA THR A 512 -21.78 48.50 -47.43
C THR A 512 -22.73 47.42 -46.89
N ASN A 513 -23.60 46.87 -47.74
CA ASN A 513 -24.50 45.78 -47.36
C ASN A 513 -23.76 44.44 -47.17
N ILE A 514 -22.63 44.24 -47.87
CA ILE A 514 -21.80 43.03 -47.74
C ILE A 514 -21.04 43.03 -46.41
N VAL A 515 -20.54 44.19 -45.98
CA VAL A 515 -19.83 44.33 -44.68
C VAL A 515 -20.76 44.07 -43.49
N SER A 516 -22.06 44.34 -43.67
CA SER A 516 -23.09 44.14 -42.64
C SER A 516 -23.61 42.69 -42.55
N PHE A 517 -23.12 41.79 -43.41
CA PHE A 517 -23.56 40.40 -43.51
C PHE A 517 -23.49 39.64 -42.17
N ASN A 518 -22.35 39.71 -41.47
CA ASN A 518 -22.18 38.99 -40.21
C ASN A 518 -23.16 39.48 -39.13
N TYR A 519 -23.51 40.77 -39.14
CA TYR A 519 -24.46 41.34 -38.18
C TYR A 519 -25.89 40.88 -38.47
N VAL A 520 -26.32 40.89 -39.74
CA VAL A 520 -27.70 40.49 -40.11
C VAL A 520 -27.88 38.98 -40.05
N ALA A 521 -26.95 38.20 -40.63
CA ALA A 521 -27.03 36.75 -40.64
C ALA A 521 -26.92 36.17 -39.22
N GLY A 522 -26.04 36.73 -38.38
CA GLY A 522 -25.93 36.33 -36.98
C GLY A 522 -27.20 36.61 -36.19
N HIS A 523 -27.76 37.81 -36.28
CA HIS A 523 -28.91 38.17 -35.43
C HIS A 523 -30.23 37.53 -35.88
N VAL A 524 -30.46 37.41 -37.19
CA VAL A 524 -31.71 36.87 -37.71
C VAL A 524 -31.80 35.36 -37.57
N TRP A 525 -30.69 34.63 -37.64
CA TRP A 525 -30.71 33.15 -37.71
C TRP A 525 -30.14 32.45 -36.48
N ILE A 526 -29.36 33.14 -35.64
CA ILE A 526 -28.81 32.58 -34.40
C ILE A 526 -29.62 33.03 -33.18
N CYS A 527 -30.15 34.27 -33.17
CA CYS A 527 -30.90 34.81 -32.04
C CYS A 527 -32.43 34.70 -32.18
N SER A 528 -32.95 34.30 -33.34
CA SER A 528 -34.36 33.94 -33.46
C SER A 528 -34.55 32.54 -32.90
N ASP A 529 -34.97 32.48 -31.65
CA ASP A 529 -35.45 31.28 -30.97
C ASP A 529 -36.58 30.64 -31.81
N PRO A 530 -36.43 29.41 -32.35
CA PRO A 530 -37.57 28.65 -32.77
C PRO A 530 -38.10 27.93 -31.53
N SER A 531 -38.90 28.63 -30.74
CA SER A 531 -39.86 27.97 -29.86
C SER A 531 -40.81 27.16 -30.74
N GLY A 532 -40.53 25.86 -30.86
CA GLY A 532 -41.36 24.82 -31.46
C GLY A 532 -41.18 23.53 -30.70
#